data_AF-A0AAI9XXM4-F1
#
_entry.id   AF-A0AAI9XXM4-F1
#
_cell.length_a   1.000
_cell.length_b   1.000
_cell.length_c   1.000
_cell.angle_alpha   90.00
_cell.angle_beta   90.00
_cell.angle_gamma   90.00
#
_symmetry.space_group_name_H-M   'P 1'
#
loop_
_entity.id
_entity.type
_entity.pdbx_description
1 polymer ?
#
loop_
_entity_poly.entity_id
_entity_poly.type
_entity_poly.pdbx_seq_one_letter_code
_entity_poly.pdbx_strand_id
1 'polypeptide(L)'
;MKSVRDGGSRIVRGIAVVDIEKISDANLMELHDAGVRGLRINKQADGKSTDLNALKDTILQTASRIQYLPGWKIQLFCAPAMWEVALPVQVIADHVGGMLALSKLQLNAATSSLDDTTKQPGFEALVKLARASKAIVKLSGFYRLSDRTESGCDDMEPIVKALVEAVPHRLVWGSDWPHTGEGKDRVNRGLEAVEEFREIDDARIIQNLRSWVEDEKAWMGLMVQNPAGFYA
;
A
#
# COMPACT_ATOMS: atom_id res chain seq x y z
N MET A 1 -7.83 13.48 9.94
CA MET A 1 -9.28 13.62 10.22
C MET A 1 -9.84 14.98 9.85
N LYS A 2 -9.15 16.10 10.12
CA LYS A 2 -9.66 17.44 9.81
C LYS A 2 -10.04 17.64 8.33
N SER A 3 -9.18 17.27 7.37
CA SER A 3 -9.51 17.33 5.92
C SER A 3 -10.66 16.42 5.48
N VAL A 4 -10.82 15.26 6.11
CA VAL A 4 -11.91 14.31 5.81
C VAL A 4 -13.25 14.83 6.35
N ARG A 5 -13.24 15.47 7.52
CA ARG A 5 -14.40 16.13 8.12
C ARG A 5 -14.76 17.45 7.42
N ASP A 6 -13.75 18.25 7.05
CA ASP A 6 -13.92 19.61 6.51
C ASP A 6 -14.09 19.63 4.98
N GLY A 7 -13.60 18.62 4.26
CA GLY A 7 -13.66 18.53 2.79
C GLY A 7 -15.02 18.09 2.22
N GLY A 8 -16.00 17.82 3.08
CA GLY A 8 -17.28 17.21 2.73
C GLY A 8 -17.14 15.74 2.32
N SER A 9 -18.08 14.89 2.76
CA SER A 9 -18.07 13.44 2.47
C SER A 9 -18.17 13.06 0.98
N ARG A 10 -18.12 14.03 0.06
CA ARG A 10 -18.16 13.81 -1.39
C ARG A 10 -16.80 13.82 -2.09
N ILE A 11 -15.73 14.35 -1.50
CA ILE A 11 -14.45 14.54 -2.23
C ILE A 11 -13.30 13.67 -1.71
N VAL A 12 -13.28 13.37 -0.40
CA VAL A 12 -12.15 12.65 0.22
C VAL A 12 -12.62 11.35 0.87
N ARG A 13 -11.75 10.34 0.81
CA ARG A 13 -11.90 9.05 1.48
C ARG A 13 -10.66 8.76 2.32
N GLY A 14 -10.85 8.03 3.42
CA GLY A 14 -9.77 7.73 4.36
C GLY A 14 -9.58 6.24 4.62
N ILE A 15 -8.35 5.88 5.00
CA ILE A 15 -8.04 4.64 5.70
C ILE A 15 -7.50 5.04 7.08
N ALA A 16 -8.06 4.47 8.15
CA ALA A 16 -7.71 4.81 9.53
C ALA A 16 -6.75 3.79 10.16
N VAL A 17 -6.02 4.21 11.18
CA VAL A 17 -5.33 3.30 12.11
C VAL A 17 -6.07 3.39 13.43
N VAL A 18 -6.46 2.25 13.99
CA VAL A 18 -7.24 2.17 15.23
C VAL A 18 -6.72 1.03 16.09
N ASP A 19 -6.94 1.14 17.40
CA ASP A 19 -6.80 0.00 18.31
C ASP A 19 -8.06 -0.87 18.16
N ILE A 20 -7.91 -2.02 17.51
CA ILE A 20 -9.03 -2.89 17.14
C ILE A 20 -9.72 -3.52 18.35
N GLU A 21 -9.02 -3.64 19.48
CA GLU A 21 -9.54 -4.19 20.72
C GLU A 21 -10.35 -3.17 21.51
N LYS A 22 -10.05 -1.87 21.34
CA LYS A 22 -10.68 -0.78 22.10
C LYS A 22 -11.73 0.00 21.32
N ILE A 23 -11.72 -0.07 19.99
CA ILE A 23 -12.66 0.73 19.19
C ILE A 23 -14.09 0.17 19.23
N SER A 24 -15.04 1.03 19.61
CA SER A 24 -16.47 0.71 19.63
C SER A 24 -17.08 0.72 18.22
N ASP A 25 -18.23 0.05 18.06
CA ASP A 25 -19.00 0.08 16.81
C ASP A 25 -19.49 1.49 16.48
N ALA A 26 -19.88 2.27 17.50
CA ALA A 26 -20.28 3.67 17.33
C ALA A 26 -19.13 4.51 16.73
N ASN A 27 -17.90 4.34 17.24
CA ASN A 27 -16.73 5.06 16.71
C ASN A 27 -16.40 4.60 15.28
N LEU A 28 -16.57 3.31 14.96
CA LEU A 28 -16.39 2.82 13.58
C LEU A 28 -17.43 3.43 12.62
N MET A 29 -18.68 3.57 13.06
CA MET A 29 -19.72 4.27 12.29
C MET A 29 -19.40 5.75 12.13
N GLU A 30 -18.93 6.45 13.16
CA GLU A 30 -18.49 7.84 13.04
C GLU A 30 -17.35 8.00 12.02
N LEU A 31 -16.41 7.05 11.96
CA LEU A 31 -15.37 7.02 10.93
C LEU A 31 -15.99 6.79 9.54
N HIS A 32 -16.95 5.88 9.41
CA HIS A 32 -17.65 5.61 8.16
C HIS A 32 -18.36 6.86 7.63
N ASP A 33 -19.11 7.55 8.49
CA ASP A 33 -19.86 8.77 8.19
C ASP A 33 -18.92 9.92 7.83
N ALA A 34 -17.75 9.97 8.45
CA ALA A 34 -16.69 10.91 8.06
C ALA A 34 -16.09 10.60 6.68
N GLY A 35 -16.26 9.40 6.13
CA GLY A 35 -15.72 9.01 4.82
C GLY A 35 -14.54 8.01 4.87
N VAL A 36 -14.27 7.42 6.03
CA VAL A 36 -13.33 6.29 6.13
C VAL A 36 -13.94 5.05 5.47
N ARG A 37 -13.11 4.30 4.75
CA ARG A 37 -13.47 3.08 4.00
C ARG A 37 -12.50 1.93 4.28
N GLY A 38 -11.87 1.94 5.44
CA GLY A 38 -10.99 0.85 5.81
C GLY A 38 -10.03 1.18 6.92
N LEU A 39 -9.30 0.13 7.33
CA LEU A 39 -8.29 0.17 8.37
C LEU A 39 -6.92 -0.21 7.80
N ARG A 40 -5.85 0.38 8.34
CA ARG A 40 -4.46 0.11 7.94
C ARG A 40 -3.77 -0.76 8.98
N ILE A 41 -3.12 -1.82 8.54
CA ILE A 41 -2.17 -2.61 9.31
C ILE A 41 -0.79 -2.43 8.67
N ASN A 42 0.16 -1.91 9.44
CA ASN A 42 1.54 -1.72 8.99
C ASN A 42 2.46 -2.57 9.87
N LYS A 43 3.20 -3.51 9.25
CA LYS A 43 4.19 -4.37 9.92
C LYS A 43 5.59 -4.26 9.32
N GLN A 44 5.76 -3.50 8.24
CA GLN A 44 7.08 -3.23 7.66
C GLN A 44 7.82 -2.09 8.38
N ALA A 45 7.11 -1.19 9.06
CA ALA A 45 7.70 -0.11 9.85
C ALA A 45 8.42 -0.55 11.14
N ASP A 46 8.20 -1.79 11.60
CA ASP A 46 8.62 -2.24 12.93
C ASP A 46 10.05 -2.84 12.96
N GLY A 47 10.68 -3.04 11.79
CA GLY A 47 12.06 -3.54 11.69
C GLY A 47 12.29 -4.97 12.23
N LYS A 48 11.22 -5.72 12.53
CA LYS A 48 11.26 -7.09 13.07
C LYS A 48 10.78 -8.09 12.03
N SER A 49 11.27 -9.34 12.13
CA SER A 49 10.69 -10.46 11.38
C SER A 49 9.19 -10.53 11.65
N THR A 50 8.38 -10.44 10.60
CA THR A 50 6.92 -10.52 10.73
C THR A 50 6.53 -11.95 11.08
N ASP A 51 5.93 -12.16 12.25
CA ASP A 51 5.20 -13.39 12.53
C ASP A 51 3.95 -13.41 11.63
N LEU A 52 4.00 -14.26 10.60
CA LEU A 52 2.95 -14.38 9.60
C LEU A 52 1.62 -14.87 10.21
N ASN A 53 1.68 -15.69 11.27
CA ASN A 53 0.47 -16.18 11.95
C ASN A 53 -0.18 -15.05 12.74
N ALA A 54 0.61 -14.30 13.52
CA ALA A 54 0.08 -13.15 14.26
C ALA A 54 -0.50 -12.08 13.32
N LEU A 55 0.13 -11.84 12.16
CA LEU A 55 -0.42 -10.93 11.15
C LEU A 55 -1.73 -11.47 10.56
N LYS A 56 -1.81 -12.75 10.25
CA LYS A 56 -3.04 -13.40 9.77
C LYS A 56 -4.17 -13.26 10.79
N ASP A 57 -3.89 -13.48 12.07
CA ASP A 57 -4.87 -13.34 13.15
C ASP A 57 -5.34 -11.89 13.29
N THR A 58 -4.43 -10.92 13.19
CA THR A 58 -4.76 -9.49 13.18
C THR A 58 -5.67 -9.15 12.00
N ILE A 59 -5.40 -9.69 10.81
CA ILE A 59 -6.23 -9.50 9.61
C ILE A 59 -7.63 -10.10 9.82
N LEU A 60 -7.73 -11.30 10.37
CA LEU A 60 -9.00 -11.98 10.64
C LEU A 60 -9.85 -11.21 11.67
N GLN A 61 -9.23 -10.76 12.76
CA GLN A 61 -9.89 -9.96 13.78
C GLN A 61 -10.39 -8.63 13.19
N THR A 62 -9.54 -7.95 12.42
CA THR A 62 -9.88 -6.68 11.77
C THR A 62 -11.03 -6.88 10.77
N ALA A 63 -10.96 -7.92 9.94
CA ALA A 63 -12.01 -8.29 8.98
C ALA A 63 -13.36 -8.49 9.67
N SER A 64 -13.36 -9.26 10.77
CA SER A 64 -14.57 -9.52 11.55
C SER A 64 -15.21 -8.24 12.10
N ARG A 65 -14.38 -7.28 12.55
CA ARG A 65 -14.86 -5.99 13.09
C ARG A 65 -15.40 -5.03 12.05
N ILE A 66 -15.00 -5.14 10.78
CA ILE A 66 -15.41 -4.19 9.72
C ILE A 66 -16.38 -4.79 8.69
N GLN A 67 -16.70 -6.09 8.78
CA GLN A 67 -17.49 -6.80 7.76
C GLN A 67 -18.89 -6.21 7.52
N TYR A 68 -19.48 -5.54 8.51
CA TYR A 68 -20.80 -4.91 8.41
C TYR A 68 -20.75 -3.51 7.78
N LEU A 69 -19.56 -2.94 7.57
CA LEU A 69 -19.37 -1.61 7.00
C LEU A 69 -19.22 -1.70 5.48
N PRO A 70 -20.12 -1.07 4.71
CA PRO A 70 -20.10 -1.21 3.26
C PRO A 70 -18.83 -0.59 2.66
N GLY A 71 -18.21 -1.34 1.76
CA GLY A 71 -17.02 -0.90 1.01
C GLY A 71 -15.71 -0.94 1.79
N TRP A 72 -15.73 -1.27 3.08
CA TRP A 72 -14.54 -1.26 3.92
C TRP A 72 -13.51 -2.33 3.54
N LYS A 73 -12.23 -1.95 3.54
CA LYS A 73 -11.09 -2.82 3.21
C LYS A 73 -10.00 -2.73 4.27
N ILE A 74 -9.07 -3.68 4.23
CA ILE A 74 -7.85 -3.61 5.02
C ILE A 74 -6.70 -3.20 4.09
N GLN A 75 -6.01 -2.12 4.42
CA GLN A 75 -4.77 -1.73 3.76
C GLN A 75 -3.58 -2.34 4.50
N LEU A 76 -2.74 -3.10 3.80
CA LEU A 76 -1.63 -3.85 4.36
C LEU A 76 -0.30 -3.33 3.80
N PHE A 77 0.60 -2.95 4.70
CA PHE A 77 2.02 -2.79 4.36
C PHE A 77 2.85 -3.81 5.14
N CYS A 78 3.37 -4.81 4.43
CA CYS A 78 4.04 -5.99 4.98
C CYS A 78 5.10 -6.52 4.01
N ALA A 79 5.94 -7.43 4.50
CA ALA A 79 6.92 -8.10 3.66
C ALA A 79 6.26 -8.94 2.53
N PRO A 80 6.92 -9.06 1.36
CA PRO A 80 6.39 -9.81 0.21
C PRO A 80 5.92 -11.25 0.50
N ALA A 81 6.61 -11.98 1.40
CA ALA A 81 6.26 -13.36 1.77
C ALA A 81 4.83 -13.51 2.33
N MET A 82 4.22 -12.44 2.85
CA MET A 82 2.84 -12.49 3.37
C MET A 82 1.81 -12.82 2.28
N TRP A 83 2.08 -12.51 1.01
CA TRP A 83 1.13 -12.72 -0.08
C TRP A 83 0.90 -14.19 -0.42
N GLU A 84 1.73 -15.10 0.09
CA GLU A 84 1.56 -16.56 -0.07
C GLU A 84 0.50 -17.14 0.88
N VAL A 85 0.07 -16.36 1.88
CA VAL A 85 -0.96 -16.78 2.84
C VAL A 85 -2.35 -16.47 2.30
N ALA A 86 -3.30 -17.38 2.54
CA ALA A 86 -4.70 -17.17 2.18
C ALA A 86 -5.31 -15.97 2.93
N LEU A 87 -5.91 -15.04 2.17
CA LEU A 87 -6.55 -13.84 2.71
C LEU A 87 -8.08 -14.04 2.81
N PRO A 88 -8.67 -13.84 4.01
CA PRO A 88 -10.10 -14.05 4.24
C PRO A 88 -10.97 -12.94 3.64
N VAL A 89 -10.41 -11.74 3.43
CA VAL A 89 -11.08 -10.56 2.89
C VAL A 89 -10.29 -9.94 1.75
N GLN A 90 -10.94 -9.07 0.98
CA GLN A 90 -10.23 -8.24 0.03
C GLN A 90 -9.37 -7.20 0.76
N VAL A 91 -8.12 -7.06 0.33
CA VAL A 91 -7.15 -6.12 0.91
C VAL A 91 -6.60 -5.16 -0.14
N ILE A 92 -6.02 -4.07 0.34
CA ILE A 92 -5.18 -3.16 -0.45
C ILE A 92 -3.73 -3.46 -0.07
N ALA A 93 -2.94 -4.00 -1.01
CA ALA A 93 -1.49 -4.12 -0.91
C ALA A 93 -0.87 -2.74 -1.09
N ASP A 94 -0.49 -2.12 0.02
CA ASP A 94 0.12 -0.80 0.07
C ASP A 94 1.57 -0.86 -0.44
N HIS A 95 2.04 0.22 -1.04
CA HIS A 95 3.43 0.34 -1.54
C HIS A 95 3.88 -0.88 -2.36
N VAL A 96 3.14 -1.18 -3.42
CA VAL A 96 3.41 -2.30 -4.34
C VAL A 96 3.49 -3.66 -3.62
N GLY A 97 2.86 -3.78 -2.45
CA GLY A 97 2.92 -4.97 -1.61
C GLY A 97 4.29 -5.24 -1.00
N GLY A 98 5.14 -4.22 -0.86
CA GLY A 98 6.48 -4.34 -0.28
C GLY A 98 7.52 -4.91 -1.26
N MET A 99 7.18 -5.08 -2.54
CA MET A 99 8.10 -5.57 -3.57
C MET A 99 9.27 -4.59 -3.74
N LEU A 100 10.50 -5.10 -3.64
CA LEU A 100 11.71 -4.29 -3.75
C LEU A 100 12.07 -4.07 -5.21
N ALA A 101 12.45 -2.83 -5.54
CA ALA A 101 13.12 -2.51 -6.80
C ALA A 101 14.50 -3.15 -6.85
N LEU A 102 15.11 -3.18 -8.03
CA LEU A 102 16.40 -3.85 -8.22
C LEU A 102 17.48 -3.29 -7.28
N SER A 103 17.54 -1.97 -7.09
CA SER A 103 18.54 -1.33 -6.21
C SER A 103 18.49 -1.81 -4.76
N LYS A 104 17.30 -2.12 -4.22
CA LYS A 104 17.14 -2.67 -2.86
C LYS A 104 17.13 -4.19 -2.82
N LEU A 105 16.60 -4.83 -3.85
CA LEU A 105 16.51 -6.29 -3.94
C LEU A 105 17.91 -6.92 -3.89
N GLN A 106 18.89 -6.28 -4.53
CA GLN A 106 20.28 -6.75 -4.56
C GLN A 106 21.03 -6.59 -3.23
N LEU A 107 20.56 -5.71 -2.34
CA LEU A 107 21.14 -5.52 -1.00
C LEU A 107 20.66 -6.58 0.00
N ASN A 108 19.59 -7.31 -0.32
CA ASN A 108 19.07 -8.36 0.53
C ASN A 108 19.75 -9.70 0.18
N ALA A 109 20.45 -10.28 1.14
CA ALA A 109 21.20 -11.53 0.95
C ALA A 109 20.35 -12.71 0.45
N ALA A 110 19.05 -12.74 0.76
CA ALA A 110 18.14 -13.80 0.29
C ALA A 110 17.75 -13.64 -1.19
N THR A 111 17.94 -12.45 -1.76
CA THR A 111 17.49 -12.10 -3.11
C THR A 111 18.59 -11.46 -3.97
N SER A 112 19.83 -11.40 -3.49
CA SER A 112 20.91 -10.67 -4.12
C SER A 112 21.35 -11.23 -5.48
N SER A 113 21.03 -12.50 -5.75
CA SER A 113 21.24 -13.15 -7.05
C SER A 113 20.13 -12.89 -8.08
N LEU A 114 19.04 -12.22 -7.69
CA LEU A 114 17.94 -11.90 -8.61
C LEU A 114 18.26 -10.65 -9.43
N ASP A 115 18.15 -10.78 -10.75
CA ASP A 115 18.21 -9.71 -11.73
C ASP A 115 16.80 -9.32 -12.23
N ASP A 116 15.86 -10.26 -12.21
CA ASP A 116 14.45 -10.05 -12.47
C ASP A 116 13.66 -9.84 -11.17
N THR A 117 13.27 -8.59 -10.93
CA THR A 117 12.46 -8.19 -9.76
C THR A 117 11.10 -8.91 -9.67
N THR A 118 10.56 -9.45 -10.77
CA THR A 118 9.29 -10.19 -10.75
C THR A 118 9.45 -11.63 -10.23
N LYS A 119 10.68 -12.10 -10.06
CA LYS A 119 11.00 -13.41 -9.45
C LYS A 119 11.17 -13.36 -7.95
N GLN A 120 11.07 -12.18 -7.33
CA GLN A 120 11.17 -12.06 -5.89
C GLN A 120 10.00 -12.79 -5.18
N PRO A 121 10.23 -13.34 -3.98
CA PRO A 121 9.19 -14.05 -3.22
C PRO A 121 7.90 -13.24 -3.07
N GLY A 122 6.75 -13.90 -3.13
CA GLY A 122 5.44 -13.26 -3.00
C GLY A 122 4.91 -12.50 -4.22
N PHE A 123 5.71 -12.15 -5.23
CA PHE A 123 5.23 -11.40 -6.41
C PHE A 123 4.13 -12.16 -7.17
N GLU A 124 4.39 -13.42 -7.53
CA GLU A 124 3.42 -14.27 -8.23
C GLU A 124 2.15 -14.47 -7.39
N ALA A 125 2.30 -14.64 -6.07
CA ALA A 125 1.19 -14.82 -5.15
C ALA A 125 0.31 -13.56 -5.08
N LEU A 126 0.91 -12.37 -5.02
CA LEU A 126 0.19 -11.10 -5.06
C LEU A 126 -0.59 -10.94 -6.38
N VAL A 127 0.03 -11.29 -7.52
CA VAL A 127 -0.65 -11.26 -8.83
C VAL A 127 -1.82 -12.25 -8.86
N LYS A 128 -1.66 -13.47 -8.34
CA LYS A 128 -2.74 -14.47 -8.23
C LYS A 128 -3.90 -13.94 -7.37
N LEU A 129 -3.60 -13.33 -6.22
CA LEU A 129 -4.59 -12.72 -5.34
C LEU A 129 -5.34 -11.57 -6.04
N ALA A 130 -4.62 -10.72 -6.78
CA ALA A 130 -5.22 -9.63 -7.54
C ALA A 130 -6.14 -10.15 -8.66
N ARG A 131 -5.72 -11.15 -9.44
CA ARG A 131 -6.56 -11.82 -10.45
C ARG A 131 -7.82 -12.45 -9.82
N ALA A 132 -7.68 -13.04 -8.64
CA ALA A 132 -8.79 -13.59 -7.87
C ALA A 132 -9.65 -12.50 -7.18
N SER A 133 -9.40 -11.22 -7.43
CA SER A 133 -10.11 -10.09 -6.83
C SER A 133 -9.98 -9.99 -5.31
N LYS A 134 -8.95 -10.62 -4.73
CA LYS A 134 -8.63 -10.60 -3.30
C LYS A 134 -7.63 -9.50 -2.92
N ALA A 135 -6.86 -8.98 -3.87
CA ALA A 135 -5.95 -7.87 -3.65
C ALA A 135 -6.17 -6.73 -4.65
N ILE A 136 -6.07 -5.51 -4.15
CA ILE A 136 -5.87 -4.29 -4.93
C ILE A 136 -4.42 -3.87 -4.68
N VAL A 137 -3.65 -3.57 -5.71
CA VAL A 137 -2.24 -3.16 -5.55
C VAL A 137 -2.14 -1.65 -5.69
N LYS A 138 -1.62 -0.98 -4.67
CA LYS A 138 -1.40 0.46 -4.69
C LYS A 138 0.04 0.76 -5.11
N LEU A 139 0.19 1.40 -6.26
CA LEU A 139 1.45 1.94 -6.76
C LEU A 139 1.75 3.25 -6.02
N SER A 140 2.51 3.16 -4.94
CA SER A 140 2.83 4.31 -4.08
C SER A 140 4.15 4.17 -3.35
N GLY A 141 4.75 5.28 -2.92
CA GLY A 141 5.93 5.30 -2.06
C GLY A 141 7.11 4.51 -2.62
N PHE A 142 7.40 4.66 -3.91
CA PHE A 142 8.49 3.93 -4.59
C PHE A 142 9.86 4.14 -3.92
N TYR A 143 10.12 5.30 -3.33
CA TYR A 143 11.33 5.60 -2.56
C TYR A 143 11.50 4.70 -1.31
N ARG A 144 10.44 4.01 -0.86
CA ARG A 144 10.54 2.99 0.19
C ARG A 144 11.11 1.69 -0.35
N LEU A 145 10.99 1.44 -1.65
CA LEU A 145 11.26 0.18 -2.34
C LEU A 145 12.48 0.26 -3.26
N SER A 146 12.93 1.47 -3.59
CA SER A 146 14.07 1.80 -4.44
C SER A 146 15.03 2.77 -3.73
N ASP A 147 16.32 2.67 -4.01
CA ASP A 147 17.34 3.65 -3.61
C ASP A 147 17.61 4.71 -4.70
N ARG A 148 17.01 4.58 -5.89
CA ARG A 148 17.20 5.51 -7.02
C ARG A 148 16.23 6.68 -6.99
N THR A 149 16.17 7.39 -5.86
CA THR A 149 15.23 8.50 -5.68
C THR A 149 15.48 9.67 -6.65
N GLU A 150 16.73 9.94 -6.99
CA GLU A 150 17.13 11.00 -7.94
C GLU A 150 16.58 10.80 -9.37
N SER A 151 16.40 9.54 -9.79
CA SER A 151 15.80 9.21 -11.09
C SER A 151 14.27 9.05 -11.02
N GLY A 152 13.65 9.31 -9.87
CA GLY A 152 12.24 9.02 -9.65
C GLY A 152 11.94 7.51 -9.54
N CYS A 153 12.86 6.75 -8.94
CA CYS A 153 12.75 5.31 -8.72
C CYS A 153 12.55 4.52 -10.03
N ASP A 154 13.36 4.82 -11.04
CA ASP A 154 13.23 4.27 -12.40
C ASP A 154 13.31 2.73 -12.46
N ASP A 155 14.02 2.12 -11.51
CA ASP A 155 14.16 0.68 -11.35
C ASP A 155 12.91 -0.04 -10.82
N MET A 156 11.81 0.69 -10.56
CA MET A 156 10.47 0.12 -10.33
C MET A 156 9.77 -0.31 -11.63
N GLU A 157 10.26 0.15 -12.79
CA GLU A 157 9.64 -0.09 -14.11
C GLU A 157 9.23 -1.56 -14.35
N PRO A 158 10.10 -2.57 -14.11
CA PRO A 158 9.75 -3.95 -14.44
C PRO A 158 8.57 -4.48 -13.62
N ILE A 159 8.51 -4.14 -12.32
CA ILE A 159 7.42 -4.53 -11.41
C ILE A 159 6.12 -3.87 -11.85
N VAL A 160 6.16 -2.57 -12.17
CA VAL A 160 4.98 -1.81 -12.58
C VAL A 160 4.43 -2.35 -13.91
N LYS A 161 5.28 -2.55 -14.92
CA LYS A 161 4.86 -3.09 -16.21
C LYS A 161 4.22 -4.47 -16.07
N ALA A 162 4.83 -5.36 -15.28
CA ALA A 162 4.28 -6.70 -15.04
C ALA A 162 2.91 -6.66 -14.32
N LEU A 163 2.71 -5.75 -13.37
CA LEU A 163 1.42 -5.56 -12.70
C LEU A 163 0.34 -5.00 -13.63
N VAL A 164 0.70 -4.01 -14.45
CA VAL A 164 -0.20 -3.36 -15.42
C VAL A 164 -0.62 -4.35 -16.50
N GLU A 165 0.29 -5.18 -16.99
CA GLU A 165 -0.04 -6.26 -17.91
C GLU A 165 -0.95 -7.31 -17.27
N ALA A 166 -0.65 -7.73 -16.05
CA ALA A 166 -1.35 -8.85 -15.43
C ALA A 166 -2.72 -8.50 -14.84
N VAL A 167 -2.87 -7.32 -14.24
CA VAL A 167 -4.03 -6.95 -13.39
C VAL A 167 -4.38 -5.44 -13.45
N PRO A 168 -4.51 -4.81 -14.63
CA PRO A 168 -4.67 -3.35 -14.74
C PRO A 168 -5.92 -2.80 -14.02
N HIS A 169 -6.97 -3.62 -13.90
CA HIS A 169 -8.23 -3.29 -13.22
C HIS A 169 -8.16 -3.45 -11.69
N ARG A 170 -6.99 -3.78 -11.13
CA ARG A 170 -6.74 -3.95 -9.69
C ARG A 170 -5.67 -3.00 -9.17
N LEU A 171 -5.28 -2.00 -9.95
CA LEU A 171 -4.23 -1.04 -9.60
C LEU A 171 -4.82 0.30 -9.21
N VAL A 172 -4.21 0.96 -8.23
CA VAL A 172 -4.45 2.36 -7.90
C VAL A 172 -3.13 3.08 -7.67
N TRP A 173 -3.07 4.38 -7.88
CA TRP A 173 -1.87 5.18 -7.59
C TRP A 173 -2.02 6.03 -6.32
N GLY A 174 -0.91 6.36 -5.67
CA GLY A 174 -0.85 7.46 -4.70
C GLY A 174 0.58 7.92 -4.45
N SER A 175 0.77 9.22 -4.18
CA SER A 175 2.12 9.80 -3.98
C SER A 175 2.82 9.30 -2.71
N ASP A 176 2.06 8.98 -1.66
CA ASP A 176 2.57 8.81 -0.29
C ASP A 176 3.04 10.13 0.38
N TRP A 177 2.58 11.27 -0.13
CA TRP A 177 2.74 12.56 0.53
C TRP A 177 2.21 12.50 1.98
N PRO A 178 2.92 13.07 2.98
CA PRO A 178 4.04 14.01 2.88
C PRO A 178 5.43 13.36 2.87
N HIS A 179 5.57 12.10 2.43
CA HIS A 179 6.88 11.47 2.25
C HIS A 179 7.66 11.25 3.55
N THR A 180 7.00 10.65 4.55
CA THR A 180 7.61 10.44 5.87
C THR A 180 8.81 9.47 5.84
N GLY A 181 9.70 9.60 6.82
CA GLY A 181 10.82 8.71 7.11
C GLY A 181 10.42 7.28 7.50
N GLU A 182 11.40 6.49 7.95
CA GLU A 182 11.15 5.12 8.39
C GLU A 182 10.69 5.06 9.85
N GLY A 183 9.87 4.07 10.19
CA GLY A 183 9.37 3.89 11.56
C GLY A 183 10.50 3.70 12.59
N LYS A 184 11.57 3.00 12.19
CA LYS A 184 12.76 2.78 13.03
C LYS A 184 13.43 4.08 13.49
N ASP A 185 13.34 5.13 12.68
CA ASP A 185 13.95 6.43 12.98
C ASP A 185 13.19 7.16 14.10
N ARG A 186 11.97 6.71 14.44
CA ARG A 186 11.08 7.29 15.46
C ARG A 186 11.18 6.61 16.82
N VAL A 187 11.79 5.42 16.92
CA VAL A 187 11.76 4.57 18.13
C VAL A 187 12.31 5.31 19.36
N ASN A 188 13.28 6.20 19.17
CA ASN A 188 13.92 6.96 20.25
C ASN A 188 13.55 8.45 20.24
N ARG A 189 12.55 8.87 19.45
CA ARG A 189 12.13 10.27 19.38
C ARG A 189 11.00 10.55 20.37
N GLY A 190 11.05 11.71 21.02
CA GLY A 190 9.93 12.19 21.85
C GLY A 190 8.71 12.57 20.99
N LEU A 191 7.52 12.58 21.60
CA LEU A 191 6.26 12.90 20.90
C LEU A 191 6.23 14.28 20.25
N GLU A 192 7.04 15.22 20.76
CA GLU A 192 7.13 16.59 20.26
C GLU A 192 8.22 16.77 19.19
N ALA A 193 9.01 15.74 18.90
CA ALA A 193 10.08 15.83 17.92
C ALA A 193 9.51 16.00 16.51
N VAL A 194 9.92 17.08 15.82
CA VAL A 194 9.55 17.33 14.43
C VAL A 194 10.30 16.36 13.52
N GLU A 195 9.59 15.69 12.65
CA GLU A 195 10.16 14.82 11.62
C GLU A 195 10.31 15.61 10.32
N GLU A 196 11.52 15.63 9.78
CA GLU A 196 11.75 16.11 8.42
C GLU A 196 11.20 15.09 7.41
N PHE A 197 10.52 15.61 6.39
CA PHE A 197 10.02 14.82 5.29
C PHE A 197 11.10 14.59 4.24
N ARG A 198 10.99 13.46 3.52
CA ARG A 198 11.88 13.18 2.40
C ARG A 198 11.57 14.16 1.26
N GLU A 199 12.61 14.67 0.63
CA GLU A 199 12.47 15.42 -0.61
C GLU A 199 12.30 14.43 -1.76
N ILE A 200 11.06 14.32 -2.25
CA ILE A 200 10.69 13.40 -3.33
C ILE A 200 10.13 14.20 -4.50
N ASP A 201 10.70 14.01 -5.69
CA ASP A 201 10.17 14.58 -6.93
C ASP A 201 8.97 13.76 -7.43
N ASP A 202 7.79 14.08 -6.89
CA ASP A 202 6.51 13.46 -7.32
C ASP A 202 6.27 13.64 -8.83
N ALA A 203 6.70 14.76 -9.42
CA ALA A 203 6.51 15.02 -10.84
C ALA A 203 7.33 14.05 -11.70
N ARG A 204 8.58 13.79 -11.33
CA ARG A 204 9.41 12.76 -11.98
C ARG A 204 8.80 11.37 -11.84
N ILE A 205 8.33 11.00 -10.66
CA ILE A 205 7.68 9.69 -10.44
C ILE A 205 6.45 9.53 -11.34
N ILE A 206 5.60 10.55 -11.45
CA ILE A 206 4.41 10.51 -12.31
C ILE A 206 4.79 10.46 -13.80
N GLN A 207 5.84 11.18 -14.22
CA GLN A 207 6.34 11.14 -15.60
C GLN A 207 6.85 9.74 -15.96
N ASN A 208 7.65 9.13 -15.10
CA ASN A 208 8.11 7.75 -15.25
C ASN A 208 6.92 6.77 -15.29
N LEU A 209 5.98 6.90 -14.35
CA LEU A 209 4.80 6.05 -14.32
C LEU A 209 3.97 6.17 -15.60
N ARG A 210 3.82 7.37 -16.15
CA ARG A 210 3.09 7.59 -17.41
C ARG A 210 3.81 6.95 -18.61
N SER A 211 5.14 6.93 -18.64
CA SER A 211 5.89 6.26 -19.70
C SER A 211 5.84 4.73 -19.60
N TRP A 212 5.60 4.17 -18.41
CA TRP A 212 5.44 2.73 -18.22
C TRP A 212 4.02 2.23 -18.49
N VAL A 213 3.02 3.08 -18.24
CA VAL A 213 1.59 2.81 -18.46
C VAL A 213 1.15 3.54 -19.72
N GLU A 214 1.58 3.02 -20.87
CA GLU A 214 1.36 3.66 -22.16
C GLU A 214 -0.12 3.64 -22.58
N ASP A 215 -0.80 2.52 -22.33
CA ASP A 215 -2.22 2.31 -22.64
C ASP A 215 -3.11 3.27 -21.84
N GLU A 216 -3.87 4.10 -22.56
CA GLU A 216 -4.70 5.14 -21.97
C GLU A 216 -5.82 4.56 -21.10
N LYS A 217 -6.35 3.37 -21.44
CA LYS A 217 -7.37 2.72 -20.62
C LYS A 217 -6.79 2.24 -19.30
N ALA A 218 -5.60 1.64 -19.30
CA ALA A 218 -4.89 1.26 -18.08
C ALA A 218 -4.53 2.49 -17.22
N TRP A 219 -4.08 3.58 -17.85
CA TRP A 219 -3.80 4.85 -17.17
C TRP A 219 -5.05 5.43 -16.48
N MET A 220 -6.16 5.53 -17.21
CA MET A 220 -7.45 5.98 -16.66
C MET A 220 -7.99 5.04 -15.59
N GLY A 221 -7.76 3.73 -15.75
CA GLY A 221 -8.03 2.72 -14.73
C GLY A 221 -7.29 3.04 -13.43
N LEU A 222 -5.97 3.14 -13.52
CA LEU A 222 -5.06 3.41 -12.41
C LEU A 222 -5.37 4.71 -11.66
N MET A 223 -5.62 5.79 -12.41
CA MET A 223 -5.70 7.15 -11.87
C MET A 223 -7.12 7.56 -11.46
N VAL A 224 -8.17 6.98 -12.07
CA VAL A 224 -9.55 7.48 -11.92
C VAL A 224 -10.55 6.37 -11.64
N GLN A 225 -10.68 5.39 -12.53
CA GLN A 225 -11.82 4.45 -12.51
C GLN A 225 -11.71 3.43 -11.37
N ASN A 226 -10.54 2.80 -11.22
CA ASN A 226 -10.31 1.84 -10.16
C ASN A 226 -10.45 2.46 -8.76
N PRO A 227 -9.79 3.60 -8.42
CA PRO A 227 -9.94 4.18 -7.10
C PRO A 227 -11.38 4.64 -6.81
N ALA A 228 -12.11 5.16 -7.81
CA ALA A 228 -13.52 5.51 -7.64
C ALA A 228 -14.38 4.31 -7.24
N GLY A 229 -14.11 3.11 -7.79
CA GLY A 229 -14.80 1.88 -7.42
C GLY A 229 -14.35 1.30 -6.07
N PHE A 230 -13.06 1.40 -5.73
CA PHE A 230 -12.53 0.79 -4.51
C PHE A 230 -12.75 1.61 -3.25
N TYR A 231 -12.97 2.92 -3.34
CA TYR A 231 -13.15 3.79 -2.18
C TYR A 231 -14.54 4.44 -2.10
N ALA A 232 -15.51 4.02 -2.91
CA ALA A 232 -16.88 4.54 -2.88
C ALA A 232 -17.53 4.49 -1.47
#